data_AF-A0A833DRM5-F1
#
_entry.id   AF-A0A833DRM5-F1
#
_cell.length_a   1.000
_cell.length_b   1.000
_cell.length_c   1.000
_cell.angle_alpha   90.00
_cell.angle_beta   90.00
_cell.angle_gamma   90.00
#
_symmetry.space_group_name_H-M   'P 1'
#
loop_
_entity.id
_entity.type
_entity.pdbx_description
1 polymer ?
#
loop_
_entity_poly.entity_id
_entity_poly.type
_entity_poly.pdbx_seq_one_letter_code
_entity_poly.pdbx_strand_id
1 'polypeptide(L)' 'MIYAIRTTTGQEKNVAEFLASKAEKERIEIYSILATEDLKGYLLVEAPNRGA' A
#
# COMPACT_ATOMS: atom_id res chain seq x y z
N MET A 1 5.52 1.80 -11.16
CA MET A 1 6.69 2.02 -10.28
C MET A 1 6.35 1.48 -8.90
N ILE A 2 7.33 0.99 -8.14
CA ILE A 2 7.12 0.49 -6.78
C ILE A 2 7.50 1.57 -5.77
N TYR A 3 6.62 1.83 -4.81
CA TYR A 3 6.80 2.81 -3.74
C TYR A 3 6.71 2.11 -2.38
N ALA A 4 7.60 2.50 -1.47
CA ALA A 4 7.50 2.07 -0.06
C ALA A 4 6.68 3.09 0.73
N ILE A 5 5.62 2.62 1.39
CA ILE A 5 4.79 3.43 2.30
C ILE A 5 5.15 3.04 3.72
N ARG A 6 5.56 4.03 4.53
CA ARG A 6 5.84 3.83 5.95
C ARG A 6 4.53 3.64 6.72
N THR A 7 4.49 2.64 7.58
CA THR A 7 3.37 2.32 8.46
C THR A 7 3.84 2.22 9.90
N THR A 8 2.88 2.11 10.83
CA THR A 8 3.18 1.61 12.18
C THR A 8 3.54 0.14 12.07
N THR A 9 4.67 -0.27 12.67
CA THR A 9 5.10 -1.68 12.69
C THR A 9 3.99 -2.60 13.20
N GLY A 10 3.72 -3.67 12.45
CA GLY A 10 2.66 -4.63 12.77
C GLY A 10 1.26 -4.21 12.30
N GLN A 11 1.14 -3.11 11.55
CA GLN A 11 -0.11 -2.65 10.93
C GLN A 11 -0.07 -2.73 9.39
N GLU A 12 0.96 -3.33 8.79
CA GLU A 12 1.18 -3.39 7.35
C GLU A 12 -0.04 -3.97 6.62
N LYS A 13 -0.59 -5.08 7.13
CA LYS A 13 -1.80 -5.72 6.55
C LYS A 13 -3.04 -4.83 6.66
N ASN A 14 -3.31 -4.26 7.84
CA ASN A 14 -4.46 -3.38 8.05
C ASN A 14 -4.40 -2.14 7.14
N VAL A 15 -3.21 -1.54 6.99
CA VAL A 15 -3.01 -0.39 6.09
C VAL A 15 -3.18 -0.82 4.64
N ALA A 16 -2.67 -1.99 4.23
CA ALA A 16 -2.87 -2.50 2.87
C ALA A 16 -4.35 -2.71 2.53
N GLU A 17 -5.14 -3.31 3.42
CA GLU A 17 -6.59 -3.49 3.25
C GLU A 17 -7.32 -2.15 3.16
N PHE A 18 -6.95 -1.19 4.02
CA PHE A 18 -7.50 0.17 3.97
C PHE A 18 -7.17 0.87 2.64
N LEU A 19 -5.92 0.78 2.17
CA LEU A 19 -5.50 1.37 0.91
C LEU A 19 -6.22 0.73 -0.29
N ALA A 20 -6.36 -0.59 -0.31
CA ALA A 20 -7.09 -1.30 -1.36
C ALA A 20 -8.56 -0.83 -1.42
N SER A 21 -9.25 -0.80 -0.28
CA SER A 21 -10.65 -0.34 -0.22
C SER A 21 -10.80 1.12 -0.65
N LYS A 22 -9.87 1.99 -0.22
CA LYS A 22 -9.87 3.40 -0.62
C LYS A 22 -9.63 3.56 -2.12
N ALA A 23 -8.68 2.82 -2.68
CA ALA A 23 -8.35 2.88 -4.10
C ALA A 23 -9.53 2.45 -4.98
N GLU A 24 -10.24 1.39 -4.60
CA GLU A 24 -11.48 0.97 -5.29
C GLU A 24 -12.56 2.05 -5.22
N LYS A 25 -12.78 2.63 -4.03
CA LYS A 25 -13.81 3.65 -3.81
C LYS A 25 -13.53 4.95 -4.57
N GLU A 26 -12.27 5.39 -4.56
CA GLU A 26 -11.84 6.66 -5.16
C GLU A 26 -11.35 6.52 -6.60
N ARG A 27 -11.35 5.28 -7.14
CA ARG A 27 -10.83 4.93 -8.48
C ARG A 27 -9.38 5.38 -8.67
N ILE A 28 -8.57 5.17 -7.64
CA ILE A 28 -7.13 5.42 -7.68
C ILE A 28 -6.46 4.25 -8.41
N GLU A 29 -5.56 4.57 -9.35
CA GLU A 29 -4.79 3.56 -10.07
C GLU A 29 -3.68 2.97 -9.20
N ILE A 30 -3.99 1.91 -8.47
CA ILE A 30 -3.02 1.01 -7.83
C ILE A 30 -3.08 -0.34 -8.52
N TYR A 31 -1.93 -0.86 -8.97
CA TYR A 31 -1.84 -2.15 -9.64
C TYR A 31 -1.69 -3.30 -8.65
N SER A 32 -0.89 -3.10 -7.59
CA SER A 32 -0.67 -4.12 -6.56
C SER A 32 -0.24 -3.50 -5.22
N ILE A 33 -0.54 -4.19 -4.13
CA ILE A 33 -0.09 -3.86 -2.76
C ILE A 33 0.52 -5.12 -2.15
N LEU A 34 1.77 -5.03 -1.68
CA LEU A 34 2.45 -6.08 -0.93
C LEU A 34 2.60 -5.66 0.54
N ALA A 35 1.92 -6.38 1.42
CA ALA A 35 2.17 -6.37 2.85
C ALA A 35 2.75 -7.72 3.28
N THR A 36 3.90 -7.68 3.95
CA THR A 36 4.56 -8.87 4.51
C THR A 36 5.12 -8.54 5.90
N GLU A 37 5.12 -9.52 6.79
CA GLU A 37 5.68 -9.39 8.14
C GLU A 37 7.22 -9.32 8.12
N ASP A 38 7.86 -9.75 7.03
CA ASP A 38 9.31 -9.67 6.83
C ASP A 38 9.80 -8.22 6.64
N LEU A 39 8.91 -7.30 6.24
CA LEU A 39 9.20 -5.89 6.00
C LEU A 39 8.52 -5.02 7.07
N LYS A 40 9.15 -4.90 8.23
CA LYS A 40 8.58 -4.19 9.37
C LYS A 40 8.46 -2.68 9.12
N GLY A 41 7.27 -2.14 9.37
CA GLY A 41 6.96 -0.71 9.30
C GLY A 41 6.85 -0.17 7.88
N TYR A 42 6.77 -1.03 6.86
CA TYR A 42 6.55 -0.62 5.47
C TYR A 42 5.69 -1.62 4.71
N LEU A 43 4.99 -1.11 3.69
CA LEU A 43 4.39 -1.91 2.63
C LEU A 43 4.86 -1.39 1.27
N LEU A 44 4.74 -2.21 0.24
CA LEU A 44 5.05 -1.80 -1.13
C LEU A 44 3.75 -1.60 -1.93
N VAL A 45 3.70 -0.53 -2.71
CA VAL A 45 2.59 -0.23 -3.62
C VAL A 45 3.13 -0.05 -5.02
N GLU A 46 2.51 -0.72 -5.99
CA GLU A 46 2.76 -0.52 -7.40
C GLU A 46 1.73 0.44 -8.00
N ALA A 47 2.20 1.56 -8.53
CA ALA A 47 1.35 2.62 -9.07
C ALA A 47 2.02 3.32 -10.28
N PRO A 48 1.25 4.02 -11.14
CA PRO A 48 1.81 4.74 -12.30
C PRO A 48 2.70 5.91 -11.90
N ASN A 49 2.40 6.58 -10.78
CA ASN A 49 3.16 7.71 -10.26
C ASN A 49 3.01 7.83 -8.73
N ARG A 50 3.77 8.74 -8.12
CA ARG A 50 3.81 8.92 -6.66
C ARG A 50 2.54 9.55 -6.07
N GLY A 51 1.75 10.26 -6.87
CA GLY A 51 0.59 11.04 -6.44
C GLY A 51 -0.76 10.33 -6.66
N ALA A 52 -0.75 9.08 -7.11
CA ALA A 52 -1.92 8.23 -7.18
C ALA A 52 -2.53 8.06 -5.77
#